data_AF-A0A321LNX7-F1
#
_entry.id   AF-A0A321LNX7-F1
#
_cell.length_a   1.000
_cell.length_b   1.000
_cell.length_c   1.000
_cell.angle_alpha   90.00
_cell.angle_beta   90.00
_cell.angle_gamma   90.00
#
_symmetry.space_group_name_H-M   'P 1'
#
loop_
_entity.id
_entity.type
_entity.pdbx_description
1 polymer ?
#
loop_
_entity_poly.entity_id
_entity_poly.type
_entity_poly.pdbx_seq_one_letter_code
_entity_poly.pdbx_strand_id
1 'polypeptide(L)'
;MKTPADLKTPVRNRYFYGKLLDVMQLTMEQDYFNSKRSLANRLITGPGVVCGLDVELTSDNKGVIVLPGVAIDRCGREIIVTHPSKPVELPPLPPHESESEDYKPRYGGRSEHHHYCEEEYAHVLLCYHECESDPVRAVAGDCETVAFCEPGCIREQYEVEVREGFAPERKSNFPDVIDGRRISYAAIAEYVTRGCRALPDDCCIPLANIRLRDTDNGWEPEVDIAIRPIVYNNRLLFDLIQSLVKDEDTEY
;
A
#
# COMPACT_ATOMS: atom_id res chain seq x y z
N MET A 1 -1.23 -24.42 17.28
CA MET A 1 -1.33 -23.42 16.19
C MET A 1 -2.02 -22.19 16.76
N LYS A 2 -1.33 -21.05 16.85
CA LYS A 2 -1.99 -19.80 17.24
C LYS A 2 -2.87 -19.40 16.04
N THR A 3 -4.18 -19.42 16.21
CA THR A 3 -5.09 -18.73 15.29
C THR A 3 -4.54 -17.30 15.19
N PRO A 4 -4.26 -16.76 13.99
CA PRO A 4 -3.91 -15.35 13.88
C PRO A 4 -5.05 -14.57 14.54
N ALA A 5 -4.69 -13.63 15.43
CA ALA A 5 -5.60 -12.96 16.36
C ALA A 5 -6.80 -12.25 15.67
N ASP A 6 -6.74 -12.11 14.35
CA ASP A 6 -7.59 -11.24 13.56
C ASP A 6 -8.64 -11.99 12.72
N LEU A 7 -8.63 -13.33 12.71
CA LEU A 7 -9.69 -14.11 12.05
C LEU A 7 -10.95 -14.15 12.91
N LYS A 8 -11.94 -13.34 12.54
CA LYS A 8 -13.25 -13.29 13.20
C LYS A 8 -14.29 -14.05 12.37
N THR A 9 -15.11 -14.86 13.04
CA THR A 9 -16.26 -15.51 12.38
C THR A 9 -17.30 -14.44 12.08
N PRO A 10 -17.73 -14.26 10.82
CA PRO A 10 -18.65 -13.20 10.47
C PRO A 10 -20.06 -13.51 11.00
N VAL A 11 -20.70 -12.51 11.60
CA VAL A 11 -22.09 -12.56 12.06
C VAL A 11 -22.91 -11.65 11.16
N ARG A 12 -24.06 -12.13 10.70
CA ARG A 12 -24.99 -11.34 9.87
C ARG A 12 -26.35 -11.25 10.52
N ASN A 13 -27.03 -10.15 10.25
CA ASN A 13 -28.40 -9.93 10.66
C ASN A 13 -29.33 -11.01 10.08
N ARG A 14 -30.14 -11.63 10.95
CA ARG A 14 -31.25 -12.50 10.54
C ARG A 14 -32.55 -11.70 10.56
N TYR A 15 -33.12 -11.49 9.39
CA TYR A 15 -34.42 -10.86 9.19
C TYR A 15 -35.56 -11.81 9.59
N PHE A 16 -36.60 -11.24 10.21
CA PHE A 16 -37.88 -11.89 10.46
C PHE A 16 -39.00 -10.84 10.55
N TYR A 17 -40.24 -11.26 10.36
CA TYR A 17 -41.39 -10.35 10.37
C TYR A 17 -41.55 -9.65 11.72
N GLY A 18 -41.75 -8.32 11.68
CA GLY A 18 -41.89 -7.48 12.86
C GLY A 18 -40.58 -7.18 13.60
N LYS A 19 -39.42 -7.59 13.07
CA LYS A 19 -38.12 -7.21 13.64
C LYS A 19 -37.90 -5.71 13.48
N LEU A 20 -37.67 -5.02 14.60
CA LEU A 20 -37.19 -3.65 14.60
C LEU A 20 -35.71 -3.63 14.19
N LEU A 21 -35.36 -2.71 13.29
CA LEU A 21 -34.00 -2.47 12.84
C LEU A 21 -33.54 -1.12 13.37
N ASP A 22 -32.44 -1.13 14.10
CA ASP A 22 -31.77 0.04 14.64
C ASP A 22 -30.35 0.18 14.05
N VAL A 23 -29.63 1.21 14.51
CA VAL A 23 -28.25 1.48 14.12
C VAL A 23 -27.35 0.25 14.32
N MET A 24 -27.51 -0.49 15.42
CA MET A 24 -26.67 -1.67 15.68
C MET A 24 -26.86 -2.75 14.61
N GLN A 25 -28.09 -3.05 14.19
CA GLN A 25 -28.28 -4.08 13.15
C GLN A 25 -27.82 -3.60 11.77
N LEU A 26 -27.98 -2.32 11.45
CA LEU A 26 -27.52 -1.77 10.18
C LEU A 26 -25.98 -1.67 10.12
N THR A 27 -25.33 -1.30 11.22
CA THR A 27 -23.87 -1.36 11.34
C THR A 27 -23.36 -2.79 11.22
N MET A 28 -24.00 -3.77 11.87
CA MET A 28 -23.64 -5.19 11.72
C MET A 28 -23.68 -5.65 10.26
N GLU A 29 -24.60 -5.16 9.45
CA GLU A 29 -24.65 -5.48 8.03
C GLU A 29 -23.49 -4.86 7.25
N GLN A 30 -23.15 -3.60 7.50
CA GLN A 30 -21.98 -2.95 6.90
C GLN A 30 -20.70 -3.71 7.27
N ASP A 31 -20.49 -3.99 8.55
CA ASP A 31 -19.33 -4.72 9.05
C ASP A 31 -19.22 -6.11 8.43
N TYR A 32 -20.35 -6.82 8.27
CA TYR A 32 -20.37 -8.15 7.68
C TYR A 32 -19.83 -8.15 6.24
N PHE A 33 -20.30 -7.21 5.41
CA PHE A 33 -19.84 -7.13 4.02
C PHE A 33 -18.41 -6.62 3.93
N ASN A 34 -18.08 -5.54 4.66
CA ASN A 34 -16.75 -4.94 4.64
C ASN A 34 -15.69 -5.93 5.14
N SER A 35 -15.95 -6.63 6.25
CA SER A 35 -15.04 -7.63 6.80
C SER A 35 -14.85 -8.81 5.85
N LYS A 36 -15.90 -9.31 5.19
CA LYS A 36 -15.76 -10.42 4.23
C LYS A 36 -15.01 -10.01 2.96
N ARG A 37 -15.28 -8.81 2.45
CA ARG A 37 -14.60 -8.21 1.30
C ARG A 37 -13.11 -8.04 1.58
N SER A 38 -12.76 -7.36 2.67
CA SER A 38 -11.38 -7.18 3.12
C SER A 38 -10.67 -8.51 3.38
N LEU A 39 -11.34 -9.48 4.02
CA LEU A 39 -10.76 -10.80 4.26
C LEU A 39 -10.41 -11.53 2.96
N ALA A 40 -11.32 -11.52 1.96
CA ALA A 40 -11.09 -12.15 0.67
C ALA A 40 -9.94 -11.46 -0.09
N ASN A 41 -9.95 -10.13 -0.15
CA ASN A 41 -8.88 -9.35 -0.76
C ASN A 41 -7.53 -9.63 -0.10
N ARG A 42 -7.47 -9.70 1.22
CA ARG A 42 -6.24 -9.92 1.97
C ARG A 42 -5.67 -11.34 1.84
N LEU A 43 -6.53 -12.37 1.88
CA LEU A 43 -6.09 -13.77 1.95
C LEU A 43 -6.07 -14.50 0.61
N ILE A 44 -6.85 -14.04 -0.37
CA ILE A 44 -6.97 -14.70 -1.68
C ILE A 44 -6.22 -13.89 -2.74
N THR A 45 -6.59 -12.62 -2.89
CA THR A 45 -6.01 -11.74 -3.92
C THR A 45 -4.62 -11.24 -3.53
N GLY A 46 -4.46 -10.90 -2.25
CA GLY A 46 -3.29 -10.23 -1.72
C GLY A 46 -3.27 -8.73 -2.03
N PRO A 47 -2.38 -7.98 -1.35
CA PRO A 47 -2.24 -6.55 -1.54
C PRO A 47 -1.45 -6.19 -2.79
N GLY A 48 -1.78 -5.04 -3.36
CA GLY A 48 -1.07 -4.45 -4.49
C GLY A 48 -1.88 -3.44 -5.30
N VAL A 49 -1.23 -2.87 -6.31
CA VAL A 49 -1.83 -2.09 -7.38
C VAL A 49 -2.54 -3.05 -8.34
N VAL A 50 -3.78 -2.71 -8.68
CA VAL A 50 -4.61 -3.44 -9.65
C VAL A 50 -4.47 -2.79 -11.03
N CYS A 51 -4.57 -1.46 -11.10
CA CYS A 51 -4.39 -0.67 -12.31
C CYS A 51 -4.11 0.80 -11.97
N GLY A 52 -3.47 1.53 -12.90
CA GLY A 52 -3.18 2.96 -12.75
C GLY A 52 -2.23 3.24 -11.58
N LEU A 53 -2.54 4.28 -10.79
CA LEU A 53 -1.75 4.72 -9.63
C LEU A 53 -0.32 5.09 -9.99
N ASP A 54 -0.14 5.70 -11.16
CA ASP A 54 1.18 6.17 -11.53
C ASP A 54 1.64 7.32 -10.65
N VAL A 55 2.95 7.49 -10.51
CA VAL A 55 3.55 8.53 -9.68
C VAL A 55 4.35 9.42 -10.59
N GLU A 56 3.95 10.69 -10.64
CA GLU A 56 4.62 11.71 -11.44
C GLU A 56 5.15 12.81 -10.52
N LEU A 57 6.25 13.43 -10.91
CA LEU A 57 6.75 14.63 -10.26
C LEU A 57 5.88 15.83 -10.63
N THR A 58 5.77 16.78 -9.70
CA THR A 58 5.21 18.09 -10.00
C THR A 58 6.09 18.84 -11.01
N SER A 59 5.52 19.85 -11.67
CA SER A 59 6.25 20.65 -12.68
C SER A 59 7.49 21.38 -12.14
N ASP A 60 7.57 21.57 -10.82
CA ASP A 60 8.71 22.18 -10.12
C ASP A 60 9.64 21.14 -9.47
N ASN A 61 9.40 19.84 -9.67
CA ASN A 61 10.15 18.71 -9.11
C ASN A 61 10.21 18.65 -7.57
N LYS A 62 9.41 19.44 -6.85
CA LYS A 62 9.43 19.51 -5.37
C LYS A 62 8.41 18.61 -4.70
N GLY A 63 7.53 17.99 -5.47
CA GLY A 63 6.48 17.12 -4.96
C GLY A 63 6.15 16.01 -5.94
N VAL A 64 5.23 15.16 -5.51
CA VAL A 64 4.66 14.09 -6.32
C VAL A 64 3.15 14.16 -6.35
N ILE A 65 2.60 13.68 -7.46
CA ILE A 65 1.18 13.43 -7.65
C ILE A 65 0.97 11.95 -7.97
N VAL A 66 -0.12 11.39 -7.45
CA VAL A 66 -0.56 10.03 -7.76
C VAL A 66 -1.71 10.13 -8.75
N LEU A 67 -1.57 9.48 -9.91
CA LEU A 67 -2.59 9.45 -10.95
C LEU A 67 -3.74 8.48 -10.60
N PRO A 68 -4.90 8.60 -11.27
CA PRO A 68 -6.04 7.72 -11.03
C PRO A 68 -5.71 6.23 -11.14
N GLY A 69 -6.37 5.43 -10.32
CA GLY A 69 -6.19 3.98 -10.30
C GLY A 69 -6.81 3.30 -9.08
N VAL A 70 -6.54 2.00 -8.95
CA VAL A 70 -7.11 1.15 -7.91
C VAL A 70 -6.02 0.28 -7.29
N ALA A 71 -6.06 0.17 -5.96
CA ALA A 71 -5.22 -0.70 -5.17
C ALA A 71 -5.99 -1.46 -4.10
N ILE A 72 -5.35 -2.51 -3.59
CA ILE A 72 -5.74 -3.23 -2.38
C ILE A 72 -4.58 -3.06 -1.38
N ASP A 73 -4.90 -2.50 -0.22
CA ASP A 73 -3.92 -2.29 0.85
C ASP A 73 -3.55 -3.61 1.57
N ARG A 74 -2.55 -3.59 2.44
CA ARG A 74 -2.07 -4.81 3.16
C ARG A 74 -3.10 -5.38 4.13
N CYS A 75 -4.13 -4.62 4.47
CA CYS A 75 -5.25 -5.02 5.31
C CYS A 75 -6.46 -5.48 4.48
N GLY A 76 -6.36 -5.48 3.15
CA GLY A 76 -7.38 -5.95 2.22
C GLY A 76 -8.42 -4.89 1.83
N ARG A 77 -8.23 -3.63 2.22
CA ARG A 77 -9.14 -2.54 1.89
C ARG A 77 -8.83 -2.02 0.49
N GLU A 78 -9.88 -1.77 -0.27
CA GLU A 78 -9.76 -1.18 -1.59
C GLU A 78 -9.53 0.32 -1.50
N ILE A 79 -8.58 0.82 -2.26
CA ILE A 79 -8.27 2.24 -2.39
C ILE A 79 -8.54 2.65 -3.84
N ILE A 80 -9.38 3.65 -4.02
CA ILE A 80 -9.77 4.16 -5.34
C ILE A 80 -9.34 5.62 -5.45
N VAL A 81 -8.43 5.89 -6.38
CA VAL A 81 -8.01 7.24 -6.76
C VAL A 81 -8.72 7.60 -8.05
N THR A 82 -9.69 8.51 -7.99
CA THR A 82 -10.54 8.87 -9.15
C THR A 82 -9.97 10.01 -9.99
N HIS A 83 -9.14 10.86 -9.40
CA HIS A 83 -8.53 12.03 -10.01
C HIS A 83 -7.07 12.15 -9.52
N PRO A 84 -6.19 12.85 -10.25
CA PRO A 84 -4.84 13.12 -9.77
C PRO A 84 -4.87 13.67 -8.33
N SER A 85 -4.02 13.11 -7.46
CA SER A 85 -3.97 13.52 -6.07
C SER A 85 -3.53 14.97 -5.93
N LYS A 86 -3.77 15.55 -4.76
CA LYS A 86 -3.07 16.79 -4.39
C LYS A 86 -1.55 16.51 -4.39
N PRO A 87 -0.73 17.49 -4.80
CA PRO A 87 0.71 17.40 -4.65
C PRO A 87 1.11 17.14 -3.20
N VAL A 88 2.02 16.19 -3.00
CA VAL A 88 2.66 15.93 -1.70
C VAL A 88 4.13 16.31 -1.84
N GLU A 89 4.62 17.15 -0.93
CA GLU A 89 5.99 17.65 -0.96
C GLU A 89 6.99 16.53 -0.66
N LEU A 90 8.13 16.58 -1.36
CA LEU A 90 9.26 15.70 -1.10
C LEU A 90 10.06 16.23 0.09
N PRO A 91 10.69 15.34 0.88
CA PRO A 91 11.61 15.79 1.91
C PRO A 91 12.76 16.58 1.26
N PRO A 92 13.17 17.71 1.86
CA PRO A 92 14.39 18.38 1.42
C PRO A 92 15.57 17.45 1.65
N LEU A 93 16.61 17.53 0.81
CA LEU A 93 17.88 16.89 1.17
C LEU A 93 18.36 17.45 2.51
N PRO A 94 18.89 16.60 3.40
CA PRO A 94 19.62 17.07 4.55
C PRO A 94 20.75 17.98 4.04
N PRO A 95 21.03 19.08 4.75
CA PRO A 95 22.14 19.95 4.38
C PRO A 95 23.41 19.11 4.33
N HIS A 96 24.15 19.20 3.23
CA HIS A 96 25.49 18.63 3.13
C HIS A 96 26.29 19.21 4.30
N GLU A 97 26.61 18.40 5.32
CA GLU A 97 27.57 18.80 6.34
C GLU A 97 28.90 18.92 5.60
N SER A 98 29.23 20.12 5.13
CA SER A 98 30.58 20.42 4.70
C SER A 98 31.45 20.12 5.91
N GLU A 99 32.35 19.15 5.79
CA GLU A 99 33.35 18.84 6.81
C GLU A 99 33.84 20.15 7.44
N SER A 100 33.63 20.29 8.76
CA SER A 100 34.16 21.42 9.52
C SER A 100 35.66 21.58 9.20
N GLU A 101 36.09 22.81 8.92
CA GLU A 101 37.46 23.21 8.51
C GLU A 101 38.61 22.85 9.49
N ASP A 102 38.42 21.93 10.44
CA ASP A 102 39.43 21.57 11.45
C ASP A 102 40.00 20.15 11.32
N TYR A 103 39.72 19.43 10.23
CA TYR A 103 40.36 18.13 9.97
C TYR A 103 41.74 18.31 9.32
N LYS A 104 42.79 18.25 10.13
CA LYS A 104 44.17 18.15 9.63
C LYS A 104 44.45 16.74 9.12
N PRO A 105 44.74 16.52 7.83
CA PRO A 105 45.07 15.19 7.33
C PRO A 105 46.42 14.75 7.90
N ARG A 106 46.43 13.63 8.63
CA ARG A 106 47.66 12.91 8.94
C ARG A 106 48.07 12.11 7.70
N TYR A 107 49.15 12.56 7.07
CA TYR A 107 49.94 11.90 6.02
C TYR A 107 49.54 10.48 5.59
N GLY A 108 49.31 10.33 4.29
CA GLY A 108 49.88 9.22 3.52
C GLY A 108 48.90 8.25 2.88
N GLY A 109 48.42 8.57 1.68
CA GLY A 109 47.79 7.59 0.80
C GLY A 109 47.18 8.25 -0.43
N ARG A 110 47.76 7.99 -1.61
CA ARG A 110 47.07 8.23 -2.88
C ARG A 110 45.87 7.29 -2.96
N SER A 111 44.68 7.81 -2.73
CA SER A 111 43.45 7.26 -3.28
C SER A 111 42.55 8.43 -3.63
N GLU A 112 42.21 8.53 -4.91
CA GLU A 112 41.13 9.36 -5.42
C GLU A 112 39.83 8.90 -4.74
N HIS A 113 39.52 9.48 -3.58
CA HIS A 113 38.23 9.30 -2.95
C HIS A 113 37.21 10.13 -3.73
N HIS A 114 36.64 9.51 -4.76
CA HIS A 114 35.31 9.86 -5.24
C HIS A 114 34.40 9.92 -4.01
N HIS A 115 33.98 11.13 -3.65
CA HIS A 115 32.99 11.40 -2.61
C HIS A 115 31.66 10.88 -3.17
N TYR A 116 31.41 9.57 -3.03
CA TYR A 116 30.11 9.01 -3.34
C TYR A 116 29.12 9.61 -2.34
N CYS A 117 28.27 10.51 -2.83
CA CYS A 117 27.01 10.83 -2.17
C CYS A 117 26.31 9.50 -1.88
N GLU A 118 26.01 9.20 -0.63
CA GLU A 118 25.03 8.14 -0.34
C GLU A 118 23.75 8.55 -1.05
N GLU A 119 23.29 7.71 -1.99
CA GLU A 119 22.09 8.03 -2.77
C GLU A 119 20.91 8.09 -1.81
N GLU A 120 20.32 9.28 -1.65
CA GLU A 120 19.18 9.44 -0.77
C GLU A 120 17.90 9.04 -1.48
N TYR A 121 17.06 8.33 -0.73
CA TYR A 121 15.78 7.84 -1.21
C TYR A 121 14.67 8.36 -0.31
N ALA A 122 13.53 8.65 -0.93
CA ALA A 122 12.23 8.69 -0.28
C ALA A 122 11.32 7.67 -0.96
N HIS A 123 10.22 7.29 -0.33
CA HIS A 123 9.23 6.44 -0.97
C HIS A 123 7.81 6.94 -0.72
N VAL A 124 6.99 6.79 -1.75
CA VAL A 124 5.58 7.19 -1.76
C VAL A 124 4.72 6.02 -1.31
N LEU A 125 3.83 6.28 -0.36
CA LEU A 125 2.89 5.32 0.18
C LEU A 125 1.46 5.77 -0.13
N LEU A 126 0.61 4.79 -0.41
CA LEU A 126 -0.83 4.98 -0.50
C LEU A 126 -1.50 4.27 0.69
N CYS A 127 -2.24 5.05 1.46
CA CYS A 127 -2.90 4.63 2.69
C CYS A 127 -4.42 4.80 2.54
N TYR A 128 -5.18 3.81 3.02
CA TYR A 128 -6.64 3.93 3.10
C TYR A 128 -7.02 4.84 4.26
N HIS A 129 -7.95 5.77 4.00
CA HIS A 129 -8.39 6.76 4.98
C HIS A 129 -9.92 6.88 4.95
N GLU A 130 -10.56 7.02 6.11
CA GLU A 130 -12.00 7.28 6.21
C GLU A 130 -12.23 8.66 6.83
N CYS A 131 -13.12 9.45 6.23
CA CYS A 131 -13.57 10.71 6.81
C CYS A 131 -15.07 10.69 7.05
N GLU A 132 -15.49 11.26 8.16
CA GLU A 132 -16.88 11.64 8.41
C GLU A 132 -17.30 12.79 7.49
N SER A 133 -18.51 12.69 6.90
CA SER A 133 -19.01 13.69 5.96
C SER A 133 -20.53 13.84 6.01
N ASP A 134 -21.03 14.79 5.22
CA ASP A 134 -22.45 15.04 5.01
C ASP A 134 -23.17 15.28 6.35
N PRO A 135 -22.85 16.38 7.07
CA PRO A 135 -23.42 16.63 8.38
C PRO A 135 -24.94 16.81 8.30
N VAL A 136 -25.67 16.02 9.09
CA VAL A 136 -27.13 16.04 9.21
C VAL A 136 -27.51 16.43 10.63
N ARG A 137 -28.65 17.10 10.79
CA ARG A 137 -29.19 17.42 12.12
C ARG A 137 -29.61 16.14 12.83
N ALA A 138 -28.99 15.86 13.97
CA ALA A 138 -29.44 14.83 14.87
C ALA A 138 -30.62 15.34 15.69
N VAL A 139 -31.72 14.60 15.68
CA VAL A 139 -32.86 14.87 16.55
C VAL A 139 -32.64 14.08 17.83
N ALA A 140 -31.95 14.70 18.80
CA ALA A 140 -31.91 14.18 20.15
C ALA A 140 -33.30 14.42 20.78
N GLY A 141 -33.92 13.34 21.24
CA GLY A 141 -35.25 13.39 21.84
C GLY A 141 -35.15 13.83 23.30
N ASP A 142 -35.08 15.14 23.55
CA ASP A 142 -35.50 15.79 24.78
C ASP A 142 -35.80 17.28 24.51
N CYS A 143 -36.82 17.84 25.16
CA CYS A 143 -37.39 19.17 24.89
C CYS A 143 -36.44 20.37 25.11
N GLU A 144 -35.17 20.15 25.47
CA GLU A 144 -34.20 21.22 25.76
C GLU A 144 -32.83 21.05 25.08
N THR A 145 -32.67 20.13 24.13
CA THR A 145 -31.35 19.91 23.49
C THR A 145 -31.15 20.73 22.21
N VAL A 146 -30.03 21.46 22.17
CA VAL A 146 -29.47 22.12 20.98
C VAL A 146 -29.35 21.08 19.87
N ALA A 147 -29.85 21.37 18.66
CA ALA A 147 -29.67 20.48 17.52
C ALA A 147 -28.17 20.35 17.21
N PHE A 148 -27.60 19.17 17.46
CA PHE A 148 -26.23 18.85 17.06
C PHE A 148 -26.22 18.39 15.60
N CYS A 149 -25.24 18.85 14.83
CA CYS A 149 -24.96 18.30 13.51
C CYS A 149 -24.03 17.12 13.68
N GLU A 150 -24.48 15.94 13.27
CA GLU A 150 -23.70 14.70 13.28
C GLU A 150 -23.39 14.29 11.84
N PRO A 151 -22.26 13.62 11.57
CA PRO A 151 -21.96 13.09 10.25
C PRO A 151 -23.01 12.07 9.79
N GLY A 152 -23.57 12.27 8.59
CA GLY A 152 -24.52 11.33 8.00
C GLY A 152 -23.87 10.21 7.19
N CYS A 153 -22.60 10.38 6.80
CA CYS A 153 -21.88 9.45 5.93
C CYS A 153 -20.44 9.23 6.40
N ILE A 154 -19.90 8.05 6.08
CA ILE A 154 -18.46 7.77 6.10
C ILE A 154 -18.01 7.75 4.64
N ARG A 155 -17.02 8.56 4.29
CA ARG A 155 -16.38 8.56 2.96
C ARG A 155 -15.08 7.79 3.04
N GLU A 156 -15.02 6.68 2.30
CA GLU A 156 -13.78 5.99 1.99
C GLU A 156 -12.94 6.88 1.04
N GLN A 157 -11.74 7.23 1.48
CA GLN A 157 -10.77 8.07 0.79
C GLN A 157 -9.38 7.42 0.88
N TYR A 158 -8.36 8.21 0.54
CA TYR A 158 -6.98 7.81 0.62
C TYR A 158 -6.12 8.96 1.11
N GLU A 159 -4.94 8.61 1.61
CA GLU A 159 -3.88 9.53 1.99
C GLU A 159 -2.61 9.09 1.27
N VAL A 160 -1.89 10.07 0.70
CA VAL A 160 -0.59 9.86 0.08
C VAL A 160 0.45 10.36 1.07
N GLU A 161 1.29 9.46 1.54
CA GLU A 161 2.39 9.78 2.44
C GLU A 161 3.72 9.65 1.71
N VAL A 162 4.68 10.52 2.04
CA VAL A 162 6.08 10.37 1.62
C VAL A 162 6.90 10.12 2.88
N ARG A 163 7.68 9.04 2.87
CA ARG A 163 8.59 8.71 3.97
C ARG A 163 10.02 8.67 3.47
N GLU A 164 10.96 9.06 4.32
CA GLU A 164 12.38 8.98 4.05
C GLU A 164 12.85 7.52 3.99
N GLY A 165 13.90 7.29 3.21
CA GLY A 165 14.49 5.98 2.98
C GLY A 165 13.87 5.20 1.82
N PHE A 166 14.49 4.07 1.52
CA PHE A 166 14.05 3.13 0.48
C PHE A 166 12.86 2.28 0.98
N ALA A 167 11.86 2.05 0.13
CA ALA A 167 10.73 1.22 0.51
C ALA A 167 11.16 -0.22 0.83
N PRO A 168 10.61 -0.84 1.89
CA PRO A 168 11.06 -2.16 2.34
C PRO A 168 10.81 -3.24 1.28
N GLU A 169 11.82 -4.06 1.02
CA GLU A 169 11.74 -5.15 0.06
C GLU A 169 10.63 -6.15 0.39
N ARG A 170 9.92 -6.59 -0.66
CA ARG A 170 8.90 -7.62 -0.54
C ARG A 170 9.52 -9.01 -0.69
N LYS A 171 9.92 -9.62 0.42
CA LYS A 171 10.39 -11.01 0.42
C LYS A 171 9.21 -11.98 0.23
N SER A 172 9.30 -12.82 -0.81
CA SER A 172 8.39 -13.96 -0.96
C SER A 172 8.77 -15.03 0.06
N ASN A 173 7.79 -15.51 0.82
CA ASN A 173 7.95 -16.62 1.75
C ASN A 173 7.40 -17.93 1.17
N PHE A 174 7.10 -17.96 -0.12
CA PHE A 174 6.62 -19.15 -0.80
C PHE A 174 7.76 -20.16 -0.91
N PRO A 175 7.58 -21.41 -0.43
CA PRO A 175 8.63 -22.41 -0.49
C PRO A 175 8.87 -22.84 -1.94
N ASP A 176 10.03 -23.45 -2.17
CA ASP A 176 10.24 -24.19 -3.40
C ASP A 176 9.31 -25.42 -3.40
N VAL A 177 8.37 -25.43 -4.34
CA VAL A 177 7.38 -26.52 -4.51
C VAL A 177 7.58 -27.27 -5.82
N ILE A 178 8.62 -26.92 -6.58
CA ILE A 178 8.91 -27.51 -7.89
C ILE A 178 9.98 -28.58 -7.71
N ASP A 179 9.62 -29.82 -7.98
CA ASP A 179 10.57 -30.94 -8.01
C ASP A 179 10.74 -31.38 -9.47
N GLY A 180 11.86 -30.96 -10.07
CA GLY A 180 12.13 -31.14 -11.49
C GLY A 180 11.12 -30.40 -12.37
N ARG A 181 10.24 -31.14 -13.07
CA ARG A 181 9.18 -30.60 -13.94
C ARG A 181 7.77 -30.78 -13.36
N ARG A 182 7.65 -31.11 -12.07
CA ARG A 182 6.37 -31.37 -11.43
C ARG A 182 6.19 -30.49 -10.21
N ILE A 183 4.96 -30.03 -10.02
CA ILE A 183 4.55 -29.30 -8.83
C ILE A 183 4.18 -30.32 -7.74
N SER A 184 4.82 -30.24 -6.58
CA SER A 184 4.51 -31.11 -5.44
C SER A 184 3.26 -30.65 -4.71
N TYR A 185 2.16 -31.37 -4.87
CA TYR A 185 0.92 -31.08 -4.14
C TYR A 185 1.11 -31.16 -2.62
N ALA A 186 1.94 -32.09 -2.14
CA ALA A 186 2.23 -32.22 -0.71
C ALA A 186 2.92 -30.97 -0.14
N ALA A 187 3.88 -30.40 -0.88
CA ALA A 187 4.56 -29.17 -0.47
C ALA A 187 3.59 -27.97 -0.42
N ILE A 188 2.68 -27.87 -1.40
CA ILE A 188 1.61 -26.86 -1.39
C ILE A 188 0.67 -27.06 -0.20
N ALA A 189 0.21 -28.29 0.04
CA ALA A 189 -0.69 -28.61 1.15
C ALA A 189 -0.05 -28.28 2.51
N GLU A 190 1.24 -28.58 2.68
CA GLU A 190 2.00 -28.23 3.88
C GLU A 190 2.13 -26.70 4.04
N TYR A 191 2.39 -25.98 2.95
CA TYR A 191 2.46 -24.52 2.96
C TYR A 191 1.14 -23.88 3.40
N VAL A 192 0.00 -24.29 2.84
CA VAL A 192 -1.32 -23.74 3.21
C VAL A 192 -1.83 -24.22 4.57
N THR A 193 -1.22 -25.26 5.14
CA THR A 193 -1.49 -25.69 6.52
C THR A 193 -0.91 -24.73 7.55
N ARG A 194 0.03 -23.85 7.15
CA ARG A 194 0.52 -22.77 8.03
C ARG A 194 -0.63 -21.81 8.37
N GLY A 195 -0.59 -21.25 9.58
CA GLY A 195 -1.60 -20.27 10.01
C GLY A 195 -1.62 -19.06 9.08
N CYS A 196 -2.78 -18.42 8.93
CA CYS A 196 -2.87 -17.19 8.13
C CYS A 196 -1.98 -16.09 8.73
N ARG A 197 -1.53 -15.16 7.88
CA ARG A 197 -0.75 -13.99 8.34
C ARG A 197 -1.58 -13.19 9.35
N ALA A 198 -0.93 -12.57 10.34
CA ALA A 198 -1.57 -11.57 11.21
C ALA A 198 -1.81 -10.26 10.45
N LEU A 199 -2.76 -9.45 10.91
CA LEU A 199 -3.01 -8.11 10.37
C LEU A 199 -1.72 -7.28 10.56
N PRO A 200 -1.20 -6.62 9.52
CA PRO A 200 -0.05 -5.74 9.70
C PRO A 200 -0.46 -4.46 10.44
N ASP A 201 0.47 -3.90 11.23
CA ASP A 201 0.25 -2.61 11.90
C ASP A 201 0.20 -1.45 10.88
N ASP A 202 1.02 -1.55 9.83
CA ASP A 202 1.01 -0.62 8.69
C ASP A 202 0.33 -1.28 7.48
N CYS A 203 -0.84 -0.77 7.13
CA CYS A 203 -1.63 -1.27 6.01
C CYS A 203 -1.23 -0.65 4.66
N CYS A 204 -0.43 0.42 4.65
CA CYS A 204 -0.14 1.18 3.43
C CYS A 204 0.69 0.38 2.43
N ILE A 205 0.59 0.74 1.15
CA ILE A 205 1.35 0.12 0.06
C ILE A 205 2.31 1.11 -0.59
N PRO A 206 3.57 0.71 -0.86
CA PRO A 206 4.51 1.57 -1.58
C PRO A 206 4.13 1.65 -3.06
N LEU A 207 4.12 2.88 -3.59
CA LEU A 207 3.86 3.16 -5.00
C LEU A 207 5.12 3.50 -5.79
N ALA A 208 6.12 4.12 -5.18
CA ALA A 208 7.36 4.43 -5.86
C ALA A 208 8.47 4.69 -4.86
N ASN A 209 9.71 4.38 -5.25
CA ASN A 209 10.88 5.02 -4.68
C ASN A 209 11.18 6.29 -5.47
N ILE A 210 11.71 7.28 -4.79
CA ILE A 210 12.15 8.54 -5.36
C ILE A 210 13.60 8.67 -4.98
N ARG A 211 14.46 8.61 -5.99
CA ARG A 211 15.88 8.88 -5.81
C ARG A 211 16.08 10.39 -5.82
N LEU A 212 16.48 10.94 -4.69
CA LEU A 212 16.72 12.36 -4.50
C LEU A 212 18.13 12.65 -5.04
N ARG A 213 18.23 13.23 -6.24
CA ARG A 213 19.51 13.65 -6.82
C ARG A 213 19.62 15.17 -6.80
N ASP A 214 20.71 15.65 -6.23
CA ASP A 214 21.20 17.00 -6.46
C ASP A 214 22.30 16.93 -7.51
N THR A 215 22.12 17.63 -8.61
CA THR A 215 23.11 17.70 -9.70
C THR A 215 23.68 19.11 -9.76
N ASP A 216 24.79 19.29 -10.48
CA ASP A 216 25.36 20.62 -10.73
C ASP A 216 24.36 21.58 -11.44
N ASN A 217 23.32 21.03 -12.07
CA ASN A 217 22.26 21.76 -12.76
C ASN A 217 20.99 21.94 -11.91
N GLY A 218 20.99 21.43 -10.67
CA GLY A 218 19.91 21.55 -9.70
C GLY A 218 19.25 20.23 -9.32
N TRP A 219 18.13 20.38 -8.62
CA TRP A 219 17.31 19.30 -8.07
C TRP A 219 16.59 18.49 -9.16
N GLU A 220 16.99 17.23 -9.34
CA GLU A 220 16.47 16.33 -10.38
C GLU A 220 16.13 14.94 -9.80
N PRO A 221 15.02 14.82 -9.04
CA PRO A 221 14.59 13.54 -8.49
C PRO A 221 14.17 12.57 -9.61
N GLU A 222 14.40 11.29 -9.40
CA GLU A 222 14.01 10.22 -10.32
C GLU A 222 13.00 9.27 -9.66
N VAL A 223 11.90 8.98 -10.36
CA VAL A 223 10.83 8.10 -9.85
C VAL A 223 11.06 6.66 -10.33
N ASP A 224 11.16 5.73 -9.40
CA ASP A 224 11.21 4.30 -9.64
C ASP A 224 9.94 3.61 -9.12
N ILE A 225 9.16 3.06 -10.06
CA ILE A 225 7.88 2.42 -9.79
C ILE A 225 7.99 0.90 -9.61
N ALA A 226 9.18 0.31 -9.78
CA ALA A 226 9.37 -1.14 -9.78
C ALA A 226 9.08 -1.79 -8.42
N ILE A 227 9.05 -0.99 -7.34
CA ILE A 227 8.76 -1.47 -5.98
C ILE A 227 7.27 -1.74 -5.73
N ARG A 228 6.38 -1.34 -6.65
CA ARG A 228 4.92 -1.50 -6.51
C ARG A 228 4.55 -2.95 -6.25
N PRO A 229 3.82 -3.27 -5.16
CA PRO A 229 3.21 -4.58 -5.03
C PRO A 229 2.15 -4.73 -6.13
N ILE A 230 2.20 -5.83 -6.88
CA ILE A 230 1.23 -6.09 -7.96
C ILE A 230 0.16 -7.07 -7.45
N VAL A 231 -1.10 -6.81 -7.80
CA VAL A 231 -2.17 -7.79 -7.69
C VAL A 231 -2.13 -8.73 -8.89
N TYR A 232 -1.65 -9.94 -8.67
CA TYR A 232 -1.58 -10.98 -9.68
C TYR A 232 -2.94 -11.66 -9.88
N ASN A 233 -3.85 -10.96 -10.56
CA ASN A 233 -5.13 -11.56 -10.94
C ASN A 233 -4.92 -12.71 -11.95
N ASN A 234 -5.90 -13.61 -12.07
CA ASN A 234 -5.79 -14.79 -12.92
C ASN A 234 -5.46 -14.46 -14.39
N ARG A 235 -5.91 -13.31 -14.89
CA ARG A 235 -5.60 -12.87 -16.26
C ARG A 235 -4.12 -12.49 -16.39
N LEU A 236 -3.59 -11.66 -15.49
CA LEU A 236 -2.18 -11.29 -15.48
C LEU A 236 -1.28 -12.51 -15.31
N LEU A 237 -1.62 -13.42 -14.40
CA LEU A 237 -0.87 -14.68 -14.23
C LEU A 237 -0.88 -15.53 -15.50
N PHE A 238 -2.03 -15.65 -16.15
CA PHE A 238 -2.13 -16.38 -17.42
C PHE A 238 -1.27 -15.74 -18.51
N ASP A 239 -1.34 -14.42 -18.65
CA ASP A 239 -0.55 -13.67 -19.63
C ASP A 239 0.96 -13.81 -19.38
N LEU A 240 1.39 -13.77 -18.10
CA LEU A 240 2.79 -14.00 -17.69
C LEU A 240 3.27 -15.44 -17.99
N ILE A 241 2.45 -16.44 -17.70
CA ILE A 241 2.78 -17.84 -18.03
C ILE A 241 2.90 -17.99 -19.55
N GLN A 242 2.01 -17.35 -20.30
CA GLN A 242 2.03 -17.42 -21.76
C GLN A 242 3.27 -16.74 -22.35
N SER A 243 3.74 -15.62 -21.78
CA SER A 243 4.97 -14.98 -22.25
C SER A 243 6.19 -15.87 -22.01
N LEU A 244 6.30 -16.48 -20.83
CA LEU A 244 7.42 -17.37 -20.50
C LEU A 244 7.49 -18.60 -21.42
N VAL A 245 6.36 -19.20 -21.77
CA VAL A 245 6.32 -20.36 -22.67
C VAL A 245 6.71 -19.98 -24.11
N LYS A 246 6.28 -18.80 -24.59
CA LYS A 246 6.58 -18.34 -25.95
C LYS A 246 8.06 -17.99 -26.14
N ASP A 247 8.70 -17.46 -25.11
CA ASP A 247 10.13 -17.12 -25.17
C ASP A 247 10.99 -18.40 -25.33
N GLU A 248 10.60 -19.52 -24.69
CA GLU A 248 11.28 -20.82 -24.84
C GLU A 248 11.18 -21.39 -26.28
N ASP A 249 10.11 -21.09 -27.02
CA ASP A 249 9.92 -21.57 -28.41
C ASP A 249 10.74 -20.75 -29.43
N THR A 250 11.24 -19.57 -29.07
CA THR A 250 12.03 -18.68 -29.95
C THR A 250 13.55 -18.83 -29.83
N GLU A 251 14.05 -19.63 -28.87
CA GLU A 251 15.49 -19.88 -28.67
C GLU A 251 16.02 -21.14 -29.39
N TYR A 252 15.29 -21.71 -30.37
CA TYR A 252 15.72 -22.87 -31.17
C TYR A 252 15.81 -22.61 -32.67
#